data_AF-A0A3D0NQ99-F1
#
_entry.id   AF-A0A3D0NQ99-F1
#
_cell.length_a   1.000
_cell.length_b   1.000
_cell.length_c   1.000
_cell.angle_alpha   90.00
_cell.angle_beta   90.00
_cell.angle_gamma   90.00
#
_symmetry.space_group_name_H-M   'P 1'
#
loop_
_entity.id
_entity.type
_entity.pdbx_description
1 polymer ?
#
loop_
_entity_poly.entity_id
_entity_poly.type
_entity_poly.pdbx_seq_one_letter_code
_entity_poly.pdbx_strand_id
1 'polypeptide(L)'
;YSIPAPDKCPSCGSPKLRYAGSGTQKAEQELATLFPEARLVRLDTDSTMQRYAYEKKLGAFRDGQYDIMLGTQMVAKGLDFPNVTLVGVLSADQMLHSDDFRSYERTFSLLTQVVGRSGRGDLTGRAIIQTFEPENPIIELAAAQDYQEFFSN
;
A
#
# COMPACT_ATOMS: atom_id res chain seq x y z
N TYR A 1 -16.29 -12.49 24.63
CA TYR A 1 -15.25 -13.45 25.08
C TYR A 1 -13.95 -13.00 24.42
N SER A 2 -12.89 -12.73 25.20
CA SER A 2 -11.59 -12.30 24.66
C SER A 2 -10.56 -13.35 25.07
N ILE A 3 -9.82 -13.88 24.09
CA ILE A 3 -8.70 -14.78 24.31
C ILE A 3 -7.40 -13.97 24.24
N PRO A 4 -6.49 -14.14 25.22
CA PRO A 4 -5.19 -13.46 25.18
C PRO A 4 -4.41 -13.89 23.93
N ALA A 5 -3.70 -12.94 23.33
CA ALA A 5 -2.85 -13.23 22.18
C ALA A 5 -1.79 -14.28 22.57
N PRO A 6 -1.63 -15.38 21.81
CA PRO A 6 -0.66 -16.41 22.15
C PRO A 6 0.76 -15.86 22.01
N ASP A 7 1.73 -16.38 22.79
CA ASP A 7 3.15 -15.97 22.68
C ASP A 7 3.90 -16.64 21.51
N LYS A 8 3.30 -17.68 20.94
CA LYS A 8 3.85 -18.45 19.81
C LYS A 8 2.74 -18.76 18.83
N CYS A 9 3.08 -18.80 17.54
CA CYS A 9 2.14 -19.23 16.52
C CYS A 9 1.64 -20.66 16.84
N PRO A 10 0.32 -20.88 17.01
CA PRO A 10 -0.21 -22.19 17.37
C PRO A 10 -0.06 -23.24 16.26
N SER A 11 0.19 -22.81 15.01
CA SER A 11 0.39 -23.71 13.87
C SER A 11 1.85 -24.16 13.71
N CYS A 12 2.83 -23.26 13.90
CA CYS A 12 4.25 -23.57 13.63
C CYS A 12 5.20 -23.38 14.83
N GLY A 13 4.70 -22.95 15.99
CA GLY A 13 5.50 -22.75 17.20
C GLY A 13 6.43 -21.54 17.18
N SER A 14 6.43 -20.74 16.11
CA SER A 14 7.30 -19.57 15.96
C SER A 14 6.99 -18.49 17.00
N PRO A 15 8.00 -17.92 17.70
CA PRO A 15 7.81 -16.80 18.62
C PRO A 15 7.71 -15.44 17.91
N LYS A 16 7.82 -15.40 16.57
CA LYS A 16 7.81 -14.16 15.78
C LYS A 16 6.38 -13.70 15.46
N LEU A 17 5.54 -13.55 16.48
CA LEU A 17 4.22 -12.93 16.31
C LEU A 17 4.40 -11.41 16.21
N ARG A 18 3.87 -10.81 15.13
CA ARG A 18 3.89 -9.36 14.91
C ARG A 18 2.46 -8.84 14.88
N TYR A 19 2.20 -7.79 15.66
CA TYR A 19 0.94 -7.07 15.60
C TYR A 19 0.85 -6.25 14.30
N ALA A 20 -0.23 -6.45 13.54
CA ALA A 20 -0.59 -5.57 12.43
C ALA A 20 -1.26 -4.31 13.01
N GLY A 21 -0.70 -3.11 12.74
CA GLY A 21 -1.32 -1.86 13.22
C GLY A 21 -0.46 -0.60 13.22
N SER A 22 0.87 -0.69 13.08
CA SER A 22 1.79 0.47 13.10
C SER A 22 2.49 0.75 11.75
N GLY A 23 1.93 0.24 10.66
CA GLY A 23 2.61 0.14 9.36
C GLY A 23 3.16 1.45 8.82
N THR A 24 2.35 2.52 8.77
CA THR A 24 2.76 3.79 8.15
C THR A 24 3.70 4.61 9.02
N GLN A 25 3.51 4.67 10.34
CA GLN A 25 4.43 5.38 11.23
C GLN A 25 5.80 4.71 11.29
N LYS A 26 5.83 3.38 11.35
CA LYS A 26 7.09 2.64 11.33
C LYS A 26 7.79 2.77 9.97
N ALA A 27 7.04 2.68 8.88
CA ALA A 27 7.58 2.90 7.54
C ALA A 27 8.13 4.34 7.38
N GLU A 28 7.48 5.35 7.94
CA GLU A 28 7.99 6.73 7.95
C GLU A 28 9.35 6.84 8.64
N GLN A 29 9.49 6.22 9.82
CA GLN A 29 10.76 6.19 10.56
C GLN A 29 11.87 5.44 9.81
N GLU A 30 11.55 4.29 9.22
CA GLU A 30 12.50 3.51 8.44
C GLU A 30 12.92 4.24 7.15
N LEU A 31 11.96 4.87 6.45
CA LEU A 31 12.24 5.67 5.25
C LEU A 31 13.10 6.89 5.55
N ALA A 32 12.85 7.60 6.66
CA ALA A 32 13.68 8.72 7.08
C ALA A 32 15.12 8.29 7.43
N THR A 33 15.29 7.05 7.91
CA THR A 33 16.61 6.49 8.21
C THR A 33 17.35 6.06 6.95
N LEU A 34 16.64 5.40 6.02
CA LEU A 34 17.21 4.87 4.77
C LEU A 34 17.47 5.98 3.73
N PHE A 35 16.64 7.02 3.72
CA PHE A 35 16.68 8.12 2.78
C PHE A 35 16.68 9.48 3.52
N PRO A 36 17.78 9.81 4.23
CA PRO A 36 17.83 11.01 5.07
C PRO A 36 17.71 12.33 4.29
N GLU A 37 18.02 12.32 2.99
CA GLU A 37 17.93 13.48 2.11
C GLU A 37 16.60 13.59 1.36
N ALA A 38 15.78 12.52 1.36
CA ALA A 38 14.53 12.49 0.63
C ALA A 38 13.43 13.25 1.39
N ARG A 39 12.69 14.09 0.68
CA ARG A 39 11.55 14.83 1.22
C ARG A 39 10.33 13.92 1.25
N LEU A 40 10.01 13.42 2.44
CA LEU A 40 8.88 12.53 2.65
C LEU A 40 7.62 13.30 3.07
N VAL A 41 6.47 12.93 2.47
CA VAL A 41 5.15 13.39 2.91
C VAL A 41 4.29 12.19 3.32
N ARG A 42 3.76 12.24 4.54
CA ARG A 42 2.78 11.27 5.03
C ARG A 42 1.34 11.79 4.86
N LEU A 43 0.48 10.92 4.34
CA LEU A 43 -0.96 11.10 4.18
C LEU A 43 -1.67 10.03 5.02
N ASP A 44 -2.14 10.40 6.21
CA ASP A 44 -2.99 9.52 7.02
C ASP A 44 -4.45 9.96 6.96
N THR A 45 -5.34 8.99 7.17
CA THR A 45 -6.78 9.22 7.33
C THR A 45 -7.09 10.20 8.47
N ASP A 46 -6.31 10.16 9.56
CA ASP A 46 -6.54 11.00 10.76
C ASP A 46 -5.93 12.40 10.68
N SER A 47 -4.90 12.62 9.84
CA SER A 47 -4.22 13.92 9.71
C SER A 47 -4.77 14.81 8.57
N THR A 48 -5.84 14.35 7.91
CA THR A 48 -6.51 15.02 6.78
C THR A 48 -7.86 15.65 7.11
N MET A 49 -8.17 15.90 8.39
CA MET A 49 -9.44 16.53 8.80
C MET A 49 -9.71 17.91 8.17
N GLN A 50 -8.74 18.50 7.46
CA GLN A 50 -8.97 19.59 6.54
C GLN A 50 -8.70 19.10 5.10
N ARG A 51 -9.77 18.88 4.32
CA ARG A 51 -9.73 18.55 2.88
C ARG A 51 -8.73 19.42 2.10
N TYR A 52 -8.61 20.68 2.48
CA TYR A 52 -7.66 21.63 1.90
C TYR A 52 -6.19 21.25 2.13
N ALA A 53 -5.84 20.75 3.31
CA ALA A 53 -4.48 20.32 3.63
C ALA A 53 -4.08 19.07 2.83
N TYR A 54 -5.03 18.18 2.58
CA TYR A 54 -4.84 17.02 1.72
C TYR A 54 -4.55 17.44 0.27
N GLU A 55 -5.41 18.27 -0.33
CA GLU A 55 -5.24 18.76 -1.70
C GLU A 55 -3.92 19.55 -1.86
N LYS A 56 -3.53 20.35 -0.85
CA LYS A 56 -2.27 21.08 -0.85
C LYS A 56 -1.05 20.15 -0.85
N LYS A 57 -1.03 19.11 0.00
CA LYS A 57 0.09 18.14 0.05
C LYS A 57 0.21 17.37 -1.27
N LEU A 58 -0.92 17.01 -1.87
CA LEU A 58 -0.96 16.36 -3.18
C LEU A 58 -0.43 17.25 -4.30
N GLY A 59 -0.83 18.53 -4.31
CA GLY A 59 -0.28 19.52 -5.24
C GLY A 59 1.23 19.65 -5.09
N ALA A 60 1.72 19.83 -3.86
CA ALA A 60 3.15 19.91 -3.58
C ALA A 60 3.93 18.65 -4.04
N PHE A 61 3.36 17.46 -3.86
CA PHE A 61 3.97 16.22 -4.37
C PHE A 61 3.99 16.18 -5.90
N ARG A 62 2.89 16.58 -6.57
CA ARG A 62 2.83 16.70 -8.04
C ARG A 62 3.86 17.68 -8.60
N ASP A 63 4.10 18.77 -7.88
CA ASP A 63 5.06 19.81 -8.25
C ASP A 63 6.52 19.43 -7.92
N GLY A 64 6.77 18.21 -7.42
CA GLY A 64 8.12 17.72 -7.10
C GLY A 64 8.72 18.33 -5.84
N GLN A 65 7.90 18.86 -4.92
CA GLN A 65 8.36 19.34 -3.61
C GLN A 65 8.65 18.19 -2.64
N TYR A 66 8.18 16.99 -2.95
CA TYR A 66 8.38 15.76 -2.19
C TYR A 66 8.86 14.65 -3.12
N ASP A 67 9.73 13.80 -2.61
CA ASP A 67 10.33 12.69 -3.35
C ASP A 67 9.61 11.36 -3.04
N ILE A 68 9.08 11.23 -1.81
CA ILE A 68 8.41 10.03 -1.34
C ILE A 68 7.08 10.41 -0.71
N MET A 69 6.00 9.76 -1.15
CA MET A 69 4.68 9.87 -0.53
C MET A 69 4.32 8.54 0.12
N LEU A 70 4.03 8.60 1.42
CA LEU A 70 3.61 7.47 2.22
C LEU A 70 2.16 7.68 2.66
N GLY A 71 1.32 6.67 2.51
CA GLY A 71 -0.03 6.74 3.04
C GLY A 71 -0.79 5.44 2.88
N THR A 72 -2.03 5.45 3.35
CA THR A 72 -2.95 4.32 3.22
C THR A 72 -3.60 4.31 1.83
N GLN A 73 -4.60 3.44 1.66
CA GLN A 73 -5.37 3.25 0.42
C GLN A 73 -5.86 4.56 -0.25
N MET A 74 -6.01 5.65 0.52
CA MET A 74 -6.43 6.95 0.01
C MET A 74 -5.45 7.60 -0.96
N VAL A 75 -4.17 7.21 -0.97
CA VAL A 75 -3.15 7.75 -1.89
C VAL A 75 -3.41 7.32 -3.34
N ALA A 76 -4.05 6.17 -3.54
CA ALA A 76 -4.24 5.57 -4.86
C ALA A 76 -5.46 6.11 -5.63
N LYS A 77 -6.42 6.75 -4.95
CA LYS A 77 -7.72 7.10 -5.55
C LYS A 77 -7.67 8.44 -6.30
N GLY A 78 -7.94 8.38 -7.61
CA GLY A 78 -8.31 9.56 -8.42
C GLY A 78 -7.18 10.53 -8.74
N LEU A 79 -5.92 10.12 -8.54
CA LEU A 79 -4.75 10.99 -8.70
C LEU A 79 -3.80 10.43 -9.76
N ASP A 80 -3.22 11.34 -10.55
CA ASP A 80 -2.26 11.02 -11.60
C ASP A 80 -0.95 11.78 -11.30
N PHE A 81 0.14 11.03 -11.18
CA PHE A 81 1.46 11.55 -10.85
C PHE A 81 2.44 11.14 -11.96
N PRO A 82 2.62 11.95 -13.01
CA PRO A 82 3.42 11.57 -14.17
C PRO A 82 4.89 11.29 -13.84
N ASN A 83 5.40 11.89 -12.76
CA ASN A 83 6.78 11.71 -12.31
C ASN A 83 6.97 10.49 -11.38
N VAL A 84 5.91 9.75 -11.06
CA VAL A 84 6.01 8.56 -10.19
C VAL A 84 6.36 7.33 -11.02
N THR A 85 7.60 6.88 -10.87
CA THR A 85 8.15 5.71 -11.56
C THR A 85 8.22 4.47 -10.69
N LEU A 86 8.01 4.59 -9.37
CA LEU A 86 8.02 3.47 -8.43
C LEU A 86 6.84 3.55 -7.49
N VAL A 87 6.15 2.43 -7.32
CA VAL A 87 5.12 2.27 -6.31
C VAL A 87 5.37 1.01 -5.49
N GLY A 88 5.30 1.14 -4.16
CA GLY A 88 5.45 0.03 -3.22
C GLY A 88 4.15 -0.20 -2.45
N VAL A 89 3.66 -1.44 -2.44
CA VAL A 89 2.55 -1.86 -1.57
C VAL A 89 3.13 -2.67 -0.44
N LEU A 90 3.06 -2.12 0.77
CA LEU A 90 3.52 -2.79 1.97
C LEU A 90 2.39 -3.63 2.57
N SER A 91 2.66 -4.89 2.85
CA SER A 91 1.75 -5.81 3.57
C SER A 91 0.38 -5.98 2.90
N ALA A 92 0.35 -6.46 1.65
CA ALA A 92 -0.90 -6.80 0.95
C ALA A 92 -1.76 -7.83 1.73
N ASP A 93 -1.12 -8.63 2.58
CA ASP A 93 -1.76 -9.66 3.42
C ASP A 93 -2.80 -9.09 4.39
N GLN A 94 -2.58 -7.86 4.88
CA GLN A 94 -3.54 -7.22 5.78
C GLN A 94 -4.87 -6.94 5.07
N MET A 95 -4.83 -6.67 3.78
CA MET A 95 -6.04 -6.46 2.98
C MET A 95 -6.66 -7.80 2.58
N LEU A 96 -5.83 -8.76 2.18
CA LEU A 96 -6.25 -10.09 1.76
C LEU A 96 -7.01 -10.84 2.86
N HIS A 97 -6.54 -10.72 4.12
CA HIS A 97 -7.11 -11.38 5.29
C HIS A 97 -7.96 -10.46 6.17
N SER A 98 -8.45 -9.35 5.62
CA SER A 98 -9.42 -8.53 6.34
C SER A 98 -10.74 -9.28 6.52
N ASP A 99 -11.42 -9.08 7.66
CA ASP A 99 -12.72 -9.72 8.00
C ASP A 99 -13.90 -9.29 7.09
N ASP A 100 -13.62 -8.61 5.96
CA ASP A 100 -14.60 -8.22 4.97
C ASP A 100 -14.68 -9.30 3.89
N PHE A 101 -15.89 -9.79 3.59
CA PHE A 101 -16.13 -10.75 2.51
C PHE A 101 -15.69 -10.25 1.12
N ARG A 102 -15.46 -8.95 0.97
CA ARG A 102 -14.92 -8.31 -0.25
C ARG A 102 -13.42 -8.04 -0.17
N SER A 103 -12.70 -8.67 0.76
CA SER A 103 -11.25 -8.50 0.94
C SER A 103 -10.48 -8.76 -0.36
N TYR A 104 -10.84 -9.80 -1.11
CA TYR A 104 -10.21 -10.17 -2.38
C TYR A 104 -10.48 -9.13 -3.48
N GLU A 105 -11.73 -8.70 -3.67
CA GLU A 105 -12.10 -7.66 -4.64
C GLU A 105 -11.41 -6.33 -4.33
N ARG A 106 -11.37 -5.93 -3.06
CA ARG A 106 -10.68 -4.70 -2.64
C ARG A 106 -9.18 -4.79 -2.80
N THR A 107 -8.60 -5.95 -2.51
CA THR A 107 -7.16 -6.20 -2.69
C THR A 107 -6.81 -6.10 -4.17
N PHE A 108 -7.53 -6.82 -5.03
CA PHE A 108 -7.35 -6.73 -6.47
C PHE A 108 -7.52 -5.29 -6.98
N SER A 109 -8.66 -4.65 -6.68
CA SER A 109 -8.96 -3.29 -7.15
C SER A 109 -7.87 -2.28 -6.75
N LEU A 110 -7.40 -2.34 -5.50
CA LEU A 110 -6.34 -1.46 -5.03
C LEU A 110 -5.01 -1.77 -5.72
N LEU A 111 -4.57 -3.02 -5.71
CA LEU A 111 -3.31 -3.42 -6.30
C LEU A 111 -3.27 -3.06 -7.79
N THR A 112 -4.31 -3.37 -8.55
CA THR A 112 -4.36 -3.06 -9.97
C THR A 112 -4.40 -1.56 -10.24
N GLN A 113 -5.10 -0.78 -9.38
CA GLN A 113 -5.08 0.68 -9.45
C GLN A 113 -3.67 1.22 -9.25
N VAL A 114 -2.98 0.74 -8.21
CA VAL A 114 -1.64 1.14 -7.79
C VAL A 114 -0.59 0.75 -8.82
N VAL A 115 -0.60 -0.49 -9.30
CA VAL A 115 0.30 -0.99 -10.37
C VAL A 115 0.14 -0.14 -11.62
N GLY A 116 -1.11 0.14 -12.00
CA GLY A 116 -1.39 0.99 -13.15
C GLY A 116 -1.00 2.45 -12.97
N ARG A 117 -0.68 2.94 -11.77
CA ARG A 117 -0.28 4.35 -11.56
C ARG A 117 1.16 4.62 -11.96
N SER A 118 2.04 3.63 -11.90
CA SER A 118 3.42 3.81 -12.32
C SER A 118 3.53 3.77 -13.85
N GLY A 119 4.22 4.75 -14.44
CA GLY A 119 4.57 4.74 -15.86
C GLY A 119 3.47 5.14 -16.85
N ARG A 120 2.59 6.08 -16.47
CA ARG A 120 1.62 6.72 -17.39
C ARG A 120 2.20 7.83 -18.26
N GLY A 121 3.45 8.24 -18.00
CA GLY A 121 4.20 9.17 -18.83
C GLY A 121 5.23 8.45 -19.70
N ASP A 122 6.25 9.17 -20.17
CA ASP A 122 7.32 8.60 -21.00
C ASP A 122 8.32 7.72 -20.20
N LEU A 123 8.17 7.66 -18.88
CA LEU A 123 9.07 6.93 -17.99
C LEU A 123 8.48 5.57 -17.62
N THR A 124 9.29 4.52 -17.71
CA THR A 124 8.86 3.17 -17.30
C THR A 124 8.60 3.13 -15.80
N GLY A 125 7.38 2.69 -15.44
CA GLY A 125 6.97 2.47 -14.06
C GLY A 125 7.37 1.08 -13.55
N ARG A 126 7.53 0.95 -12.23
CA ARG A 126 7.66 -0.32 -11.52
C ARG A 126 6.73 -0.33 -10.32
N ALA A 127 6.08 -1.46 -10.09
CA ALA A 127 5.34 -1.74 -8.88
C ALA A 127 6.01 -2.89 -8.11
N ILE A 128 6.10 -2.77 -6.79
CA ILE A 128 6.60 -3.80 -5.88
C ILE A 128 5.50 -4.10 -4.86
N ILE A 129 5.06 -5.34 -4.80
CA ILE A 129 4.04 -5.80 -3.84
C ILE A 129 4.73 -6.68 -2.81
N GLN A 130 4.61 -6.32 -1.53
CA GLN A 130 5.09 -7.11 -0.42
C GLN A 130 3.93 -7.93 0.16
N THR A 131 4.06 -9.25 0.09
CA THR A 131 3.12 -10.23 0.65
C THR A 131 3.87 -11.45 1.19
N PHE A 132 3.26 -12.17 2.13
CA PHE A 132 3.69 -13.49 2.58
C PHE A 132 3.15 -14.63 1.70
N GLU A 133 2.18 -14.35 0.83
CA GLU A 133 1.54 -15.32 -0.07
C GLU A 133 1.66 -14.84 -1.53
N PRO A 134 2.87 -14.79 -2.11
CA PRO A 134 3.06 -14.36 -3.49
C PRO A 134 2.37 -15.28 -4.50
N GLU A 135 2.14 -16.55 -4.16
CA GLU A 135 1.41 -17.53 -4.97
C GLU A 135 -0.12 -17.39 -4.86
N ASN A 136 -0.64 -16.42 -4.10
CA ASN A 136 -2.07 -16.20 -4.01
C ASN A 136 -2.60 -15.71 -5.38
N PRO A 137 -3.62 -16.36 -5.97
CA PRO A 137 -4.13 -15.99 -7.29
C PRO A 137 -4.55 -14.52 -7.39
N ILE A 138 -5.07 -13.92 -6.33
CA ILE A 138 -5.49 -12.51 -6.30
C ILE A 138 -4.29 -11.57 -6.47
N ILE A 139 -3.14 -11.91 -5.89
CA ILE A 139 -1.91 -11.15 -6.01
C ILE A 139 -1.33 -11.28 -7.43
N GLU A 140 -1.28 -12.50 -7.97
CA GLU A 140 -0.79 -12.74 -9.33
C GLU A 140 -1.64 -12.01 -10.38
N LEU A 141 -2.98 -12.13 -10.29
CA LEU A 141 -3.91 -11.45 -11.18
C LEU A 141 -3.78 -9.93 -11.10
N ALA A 142 -3.64 -9.39 -9.88
CA ALA A 142 -3.49 -7.94 -9.71
C ALA A 142 -2.15 -7.42 -10.24
N ALA A 143 -1.07 -8.19 -10.07
CA ALA A 143 0.26 -7.87 -10.60
C ALA A 143 0.27 -7.89 -12.15
N ALA A 144 -0.45 -8.83 -12.76
CA ALA A 144 -0.62 -8.94 -14.21
C ALA A 144 -1.66 -7.93 -14.77
N GLN A 145 -2.41 -7.26 -13.90
CA GLN A 145 -3.55 -6.42 -14.26
C GLN A 145 -4.63 -7.17 -15.06
N ASP A 146 -4.81 -8.47 -14.79
CA ASP A 146 -5.74 -9.32 -15.53
C ASP A 146 -7.17 -9.21 -14.96
N TYR A 147 -7.88 -8.18 -15.42
CA TYR A 147 -9.28 -7.95 -15.06
C TYR A 147 -10.20 -9.05 -15.60
N GLN A 148 -9.90 -9.63 -16.76
CA GLN A 148 -10.80 -10.58 -17.40
C GLN A 148 -10.85 -11.88 -16.62
N GLU A 149 -9.69 -12.42 -16.25
CA GLU A 149 -9.60 -13.65 -15.48
C GLU A 149 -10.14 -13.46 -14.05
N PHE A 150 -9.95 -12.29 -13.45
CA PHE A 150 -10.49 -11.98 -12.12
C PHE A 150 -12.02 -11.99 -12.07
N PHE A 151 -12.71 -11.48 -13.11
CA PHE A 151 -14.18 -11.46 -13.15
C PHE A 151 -14.81 -12.74 -13.73
N SER A 152 -13.99 -13.66 -14.25
CA SER A 152 -14.45 -14.91 -14.85
C SER A 152 -14.44 -16.10 -13.88
N ASN A 153 -13.72 -16.00 -12.76
CA ASN A 153 -13.74 -16.95 -11.63
C ASN A 153 -14.65 -16.47 -10.50
#